data_AF-A0A4S4B009-F1
#
_entry.id   AF-A0A4S4B009-F1
#
_cell.length_a   1.000
_cell.length_b   1.000
_cell.length_c   1.000
_cell.angle_alpha   90.00
_cell.angle_beta   90.00
_cell.angle_gamma   90.00
#
_symmetry.space_group_name_H-M   'P 1'
#
loop_
_entity.id
_entity.type
_entity.pdbx_description
1 polymer ?
#
loop_
_entity_poly.entity_id
_entity_poly.type
_entity_poly.pdbx_seq_one_letter_code
_entity_poly.pdbx_strand_id
1 'polypeptide(L)'
;MKFIAVSVVLLAVSPAVSAQVFKCTVDGKTVYQSLPCAVEGGRVELNTVTPSAEDAQLARQRAEDDQRSVQRLEAERQRNRETAAAEREIEARERAARERECARYAEEAVEKENRAQERYSRSLRERDRKAARAMRDRHFSECFGSF
;
A
#
# COMPACT_ATOMS: atom_id res chain seq x y z
N MET A 1 4.40 -52.87 -36.86
CA MET A 1 2.94 -52.98 -36.66
C MET A 1 2.39 -51.57 -36.55
N LYS A 2 1.59 -51.16 -37.54
CA LYS A 2 0.87 -49.89 -37.62
C LYS A 2 -0.33 -49.96 -36.68
N PHE A 3 -0.48 -49.02 -35.76
CA PHE A 3 -1.79 -48.48 -35.37
C PHE A 3 -1.63 -47.01 -34.96
N ILE A 4 -2.23 -46.16 -35.79
CA ILE A 4 -2.53 -44.74 -35.61
C ILE A 4 -3.68 -44.65 -34.60
N ALA A 5 -3.63 -43.69 -33.67
CA ALA A 5 -4.80 -42.99 -33.10
C ALA A 5 -4.30 -41.93 -32.10
N VAL A 6 -3.88 -40.74 -32.55
CA VAL A 6 -4.74 -39.54 -32.64
C VAL A 6 -5.92 -39.61 -31.65
N SER A 7 -5.71 -39.09 -30.45
CA SER A 7 -6.78 -38.86 -29.47
C SER A 7 -7.07 -37.36 -29.39
N VAL A 8 -7.97 -36.96 -30.29
CA VAL A 8 -9.05 -35.97 -30.14
C VAL A 8 -8.75 -34.76 -29.24
N VAL A 9 -8.39 -33.66 -29.89
CA VAL A 9 -8.66 -32.30 -29.41
C VAL A 9 -10.17 -32.15 -29.31
N LEU A 10 -10.70 -32.20 -28.08
CA LEU A 10 -12.09 -31.84 -27.79
C LEU A 10 -12.20 -30.31 -27.96
N LEU A 11 -12.57 -29.86 -29.16
CA LEU A 11 -13.03 -28.49 -29.36
C LEU A 11 -14.20 -28.25 -28.41
N ALA A 12 -14.04 -27.27 -27.52
CA ALA A 12 -15.12 -26.64 -26.79
C ALA A 12 -16.01 -25.89 -27.80
N VAL A 13 -16.83 -26.62 -28.55
CA VAL A 13 -18.00 -26.06 -29.22
C VAL A 13 -19.06 -25.96 -28.13
N SER A 14 -18.98 -24.91 -27.32
CA SER A 14 -20.14 -24.48 -26.53
C SER A 14 -21.26 -24.20 -27.53
N PRO A 15 -22.36 -24.97 -27.55
CA PRO A 15 -23.50 -24.61 -28.37
C PRO A 15 -23.90 -23.20 -27.94
N ALA A 16 -24.00 -22.29 -28.90
CA ALA A 16 -24.62 -21.00 -28.66
C ALA A 16 -26.06 -21.29 -28.20
N VAL A 17 -26.27 -21.36 -26.89
CA VAL A 17 -27.60 -21.47 -26.30
C VAL A 17 -28.25 -20.14 -26.60
N SER A 18 -29.00 -20.08 -27.71
CA SER A 18 -29.89 -18.97 -27.99
C SER A 18 -30.98 -18.99 -26.92
N ALA A 19 -30.74 -18.26 -25.82
CA ALA A 19 -31.72 -18.03 -24.78
C ALA A 19 -32.84 -17.19 -25.37
N GLN A 20 -33.94 -17.84 -25.77
CA GLN A 20 -35.13 -17.17 -26.24
C GLN A 20 -35.93 -16.70 -25.03
N VAL A 21 -36.27 -15.42 -25.01
CA VAL A 21 -37.14 -14.84 -23.98
C VAL A 21 -38.47 -14.53 -24.62
N PHE A 22 -39.56 -14.93 -23.97
CA PHE A 22 -40.93 -14.65 -24.39
C PHE A 22 -41.56 -13.68 -23.41
N LYS A 23 -42.30 -12.70 -23.92
CA LYS A 23 -43.12 -11.78 -23.13
C LYS A 23 -44.56 -12.24 -23.26
N CYS A 24 -45.08 -12.81 -22.18
CA CYS A 24 -46.42 -13.39 -22.12
C CYS A 24 -47.37 -12.53 -21.29
N THR A 25 -48.65 -12.57 -21.62
CA THR A 25 -49.73 -12.01 -20.81
C THR A 25 -50.51 -13.14 -20.15
N VAL A 26 -50.48 -13.20 -18.83
CA VAL A 26 -51.22 -14.19 -18.02
C VAL A 26 -52.05 -13.42 -17.00
N ASP A 27 -53.37 -13.62 -17.01
CA ASP A 27 -54.33 -12.92 -16.14
C ASP A 27 -54.18 -11.38 -16.14
N GLY A 28 -53.90 -10.80 -17.31
CA GLY A 28 -53.69 -9.36 -17.48
C GLY A 28 -52.32 -8.83 -17.01
N LYS A 29 -51.40 -9.70 -16.56
CA LYS A 29 -50.04 -9.34 -16.12
C LYS A 29 -48.99 -9.76 -17.14
N THR A 30 -47.97 -8.92 -17.32
CA THR A 30 -46.81 -9.24 -18.18
C THR A 30 -45.83 -10.12 -17.41
N VAL A 31 -45.49 -11.29 -17.97
CA VAL A 31 -44.49 -12.23 -17.44
C VAL A 31 -43.47 -12.53 -18.52
N TYR A 32 -42.18 -12.50 -18.17
CA TYR A 32 -41.09 -12.91 -19.05
C TYR A 32 -40.64 -14.32 -18.70
N GLN A 33 -40.56 -15.21 -19.69
CA GLN A 33 -40.24 -16.62 -19.48
C GLN A 33 -39.40 -17.18 -20.64
N SER A 34 -38.72 -18.30 -20.40
CA SER A 34 -37.89 -18.99 -21.40
C SER A 34 -38.68 -19.98 -22.27
N LEU A 35 -39.93 -20.26 -21.92
CA LEU A 35 -40.85 -21.12 -22.66
C LEU A 35 -41.85 -20.29 -23.48
N PRO A 36 -42.34 -20.78 -24.63
CA PRO A 36 -43.35 -20.07 -25.42
C PRO A 36 -44.63 -19.81 -24.62
N CYS A 37 -45.34 -18.72 -24.93
CA CYS A 37 -46.57 -18.33 -24.24
C CYS A 37 -47.69 -19.33 -24.56
N ALA A 38 -48.45 -19.75 -23.55
CA ALA A 38 -49.55 -20.69 -23.72
C ALA A 38 -50.82 -20.04 -24.31
N VAL A 39 -51.01 -18.74 -24.11
CA VAL A 39 -52.26 -18.03 -24.46
C VAL A 39 -51.97 -16.78 -25.28
N GLU A 40 -51.43 -15.72 -24.65
CA GLU A 40 -51.09 -14.47 -25.33
C GLU A 40 -49.65 -14.05 -25.05
N GLY A 41 -49.02 -13.44 -26.06
CA GLY A 41 -47.65 -12.96 -26.01
C GLY A 41 -46.81 -13.42 -27.19
N GLY A 42 -45.52 -13.09 -27.17
CA GLY A 42 -44.63 -13.35 -28.29
C GLY A 42 -43.16 -13.42 -27.89
N ARG A 43 -42.35 -13.93 -28.82
CA ARG A 43 -40.89 -13.94 -28.69
C ARG A 43 -40.40 -12.49 -28.61
N VAL A 44 -39.58 -12.21 -27.61
CA VAL A 44 -38.82 -10.97 -27.52
C VAL A 44 -37.56 -11.16 -28.34
N GLU A 45 -37.40 -10.33 -29.36
CA GLU A 45 -36.13 -10.24 -30.08
C GLU A 45 -35.16 -9.44 -29.22
N LEU A 46 -34.25 -10.16 -28.56
CA LEU A 46 -33.18 -9.54 -27.81
C LEU A 46 -32.17 -8.99 -28.82
N ASN A 47 -32.09 -7.67 -28.89
CA ASN A 47 -31.12 -6.99 -29.74
C ASN A 47 -29.74 -7.04 -29.06
N THR A 48 -29.11 -8.22 -29.07
CA THR A 48 -27.77 -8.40 -28.51
C THR A 48 -26.76 -7.90 -29.52
N VAL A 49 -26.26 -6.68 -29.29
CA VAL A 49 -25.13 -6.14 -30.05
C VAL A 49 -23.89 -6.97 -29.71
N THR A 50 -23.45 -7.77 -30.68
CA THR A 50 -22.13 -8.42 -30.58
C THR A 50 -21.09 -7.36 -30.93
N PRO A 51 -20.12 -7.06 -30.04
CA PRO A 51 -19.11 -6.05 -30.34
C PRO A 51 -18.36 -6.40 -31.62
N SER A 52 -18.00 -5.37 -32.38
CA SER A 52 -17.20 -5.56 -33.58
C SER A 52 -15.80 -6.07 -33.21
N ALA A 53 -15.08 -6.65 -34.18
CA ALA A 53 -13.70 -7.05 -33.96
C ALA A 53 -12.81 -5.86 -33.56
N GLU A 54 -13.10 -4.67 -34.09
CA GLU A 54 -12.45 -3.41 -33.74
C GLU A 54 -12.72 -3.02 -32.28
N ASP A 55 -14.00 -3.04 -31.84
CA ASP A 55 -14.36 -2.75 -30.45
C ASP A 55 -13.67 -3.71 -29.47
N ALA A 56 -13.60 -4.99 -29.83
CA ALA A 56 -12.92 -6.00 -29.03
C ALA A 56 -11.40 -5.77 -28.97
N GLN A 57 -10.77 -5.29 -30.05
CA GLN A 57 -9.36 -4.91 -30.04
C GLN A 57 -9.11 -3.66 -29.20
N LEU A 58 -9.94 -2.64 -29.34
CA LEU A 58 -9.83 -1.41 -28.57
C LEU A 58 -10.02 -1.67 -27.06
N ALA A 59 -10.95 -2.54 -26.69
CA ALA A 59 -11.13 -2.97 -25.30
C ALA A 59 -9.89 -3.68 -24.74
N ARG A 60 -9.24 -4.56 -25.54
CA ARG A 60 -7.99 -5.21 -25.14
C ARG A 60 -6.85 -4.21 -24.94
N GLN A 61 -6.69 -3.26 -25.86
CA GLN A 61 -5.67 -2.22 -25.75
C GLN A 61 -5.86 -1.38 -24.48
N ARG A 62 -7.09 -0.93 -24.21
CA ARG A 62 -7.41 -0.21 -22.96
C ARG A 62 -7.08 -1.04 -21.71
N ALA A 63 -7.43 -2.32 -21.70
CA ALA A 63 -7.12 -3.20 -20.58
C ALA A 63 -5.60 -3.36 -20.37
N GLU A 64 -4.82 -3.48 -21.45
CA GLU A 64 -3.36 -3.55 -21.37
C GLU A 64 -2.75 -2.24 -20.86
N ASP A 65 -3.24 -1.10 -21.33
CA ASP A 65 -2.77 0.22 -20.89
C ASP A 65 -3.10 0.48 -19.41
N ASP A 66 -4.32 0.10 -18.98
CA ASP A 66 -4.73 0.18 -17.58
C ASP A 66 -3.83 -0.70 -16.70
N GLN A 67 -3.53 -1.93 -17.12
CA GLN A 67 -2.62 -2.82 -16.41
C GLN A 67 -1.22 -2.22 -16.28
N ARG A 68 -0.67 -1.65 -17.36
CA ARG A 68 0.64 -0.97 -17.33
C ARG A 68 0.63 0.24 -16.40
N SER A 69 -0.45 1.01 -16.41
CA SER A 69 -0.61 2.18 -15.54
C SER A 69 -0.63 1.77 -14.07
N VAL A 70 -1.39 0.72 -13.73
CA VAL A 70 -1.45 0.16 -12.37
C VAL A 70 -0.07 -0.32 -11.92
N GLN A 71 0.64 -1.09 -12.73
CA GLN A 71 1.99 -1.59 -12.40
C GLN A 71 2.97 -0.44 -12.15
N ARG A 72 2.91 0.63 -12.95
CA ARG A 72 3.74 1.82 -12.75
C ARG A 72 3.43 2.50 -11.42
N LEU A 73 2.15 2.70 -11.11
CA LEU A 73 1.71 3.32 -9.86
C LEU A 73 2.10 2.48 -8.63
N GLU A 74 2.01 1.15 -8.73
CA GLU A 74 2.45 0.24 -7.67
C GLU A 74 3.96 0.30 -7.45
N ALA A 75 4.75 0.29 -8.53
CA ALA A 75 6.20 0.44 -8.45
C ALA A 75 6.61 1.79 -7.84
N GLU A 76 5.92 2.87 -8.20
CA GLU A 76 6.15 4.20 -7.61
C GLU A 76 5.79 4.23 -6.13
N ARG A 77 4.63 3.66 -5.74
CA ARG A 77 4.24 3.53 -4.33
C ARG A 77 5.26 2.73 -3.54
N GLN A 78 5.80 1.66 -4.11
CA GLN A 78 6.82 0.85 -3.45
C GLN A 78 8.10 1.64 -3.23
N ARG A 79 8.60 2.35 -4.25
CA ARG A 79 9.77 3.23 -4.12
C ARG A 79 9.55 4.32 -3.07
N ASN A 80 8.38 4.96 -3.07
CA ASN A 80 8.07 6.00 -2.08
C ASN A 80 8.03 5.45 -0.65
N ARG A 81 7.53 4.22 -0.46
CA ARG A 81 7.55 3.54 0.85
C ARG A 81 8.97 3.22 1.29
N GLU A 82 9.82 2.72 0.40
CA GLU A 82 11.23 2.42 0.69
C GLU A 82 12.01 3.68 1.05
N THR A 83 11.86 4.76 0.27
CA THR A 83 12.49 6.05 0.57
C THR A 83 12.00 6.60 1.90
N ALA A 84 10.68 6.63 2.14
CA ALA A 84 10.13 7.12 3.40
C ALA A 84 10.57 6.26 4.60
N ALA A 85 10.76 4.96 4.42
CA ALA A 85 11.29 4.09 5.48
C ALA A 85 12.76 4.40 5.77
N ALA A 86 13.58 4.59 4.74
CA ALA A 86 14.99 4.96 4.89
C ALA A 86 15.15 6.33 5.57
N GLU A 87 14.35 7.33 5.17
CA GLU A 87 14.34 8.65 5.80
C GLU A 87 13.96 8.59 7.28
N ARG A 88 12.91 7.83 7.63
CA ARG A 88 12.52 7.61 9.02
C ARG A 88 13.60 6.91 9.83
N GLU A 89 14.32 5.97 9.23
CA GLU A 89 15.43 5.30 9.90
C GLU A 89 16.59 6.26 10.18
N ILE A 90 16.92 7.12 9.21
CA ILE A 90 17.94 8.17 9.39
C ILE A 90 17.50 9.12 10.51
N GLU A 91 16.28 9.65 10.47
CA GLU A 91 15.76 10.55 11.50
C GLU A 91 15.77 9.88 12.88
N ALA A 92 15.37 8.61 12.97
CA ALA A 92 15.40 7.85 14.22
C ALA A 92 16.83 7.68 14.76
N ARG A 93 17.80 7.41 13.88
CA ARG A 93 19.22 7.30 14.25
C ARG A 93 19.78 8.63 14.73
N GLU A 94 19.48 9.72 14.05
CA GLU A 94 19.90 11.07 14.44
C GLU A 94 19.29 11.48 15.77
N ARG A 95 17.99 11.23 15.95
CA ARG A 95 17.31 11.47 17.23
C ARG A 95 17.93 10.67 18.36
N ALA A 96 18.17 9.38 18.15
CA ALA A 96 18.82 8.52 19.15
C ALA A 96 20.25 8.96 19.45
N ALA A 97 21.01 9.42 18.44
CA ALA A 97 22.36 9.95 18.65
C ALA A 97 22.32 11.24 19.49
N ARG A 98 21.41 12.16 19.18
CA ARG A 98 21.19 13.39 19.95
C ARG A 98 20.76 13.08 21.39
N GLU A 99 19.84 12.16 21.59
CA GLU A 99 19.40 11.72 22.93
C GLU A 99 20.56 11.16 23.75
N ARG A 100 21.41 10.31 23.15
CA ARG A 100 22.62 9.77 23.81
C ARG A 100 23.62 10.86 24.18
N GLU A 101 23.85 11.82 23.28
CA GLU A 101 24.74 12.95 23.55
C GLU A 101 24.21 13.83 24.69
N CYS A 102 22.91 14.10 24.68
CA CYS A 102 22.23 14.81 25.76
C CYS A 102 22.33 14.08 27.10
N ALA A 103 22.10 12.76 27.12
CA ALA A 103 22.26 11.94 28.31
C ALA A 103 23.70 12.02 28.85
N ARG A 104 24.72 11.93 27.96
CA ARG A 104 26.14 12.07 28.33
C ARG A 104 26.42 13.39 29.04
N TYR A 105 25.92 14.52 28.54
CA TYR A 105 26.13 15.81 29.21
C TYR A 105 25.52 15.86 30.62
N ALA A 106 24.33 15.28 30.79
CA ALA A 106 23.68 15.20 32.09
C ALA A 106 24.46 14.29 33.06
N GLU A 107 24.88 13.11 32.60
CA GLU A 107 25.68 12.16 33.39
C GLU A 107 27.03 12.76 33.81
N GLU A 108 27.76 13.39 32.88
CA GLU A 108 29.04 14.04 33.18
C GLU A 108 28.88 15.21 34.16
N ALA A 109 27.76 15.95 34.11
CA ALA A 109 27.49 16.99 35.08
C ALA A 109 27.34 16.41 36.50
N VAL A 110 26.60 15.30 36.64
CA VAL A 110 26.40 14.59 37.92
C VAL A 110 27.72 14.01 38.41
N GLU A 111 28.51 13.37 37.54
CA GLU A 111 29.80 12.80 37.92
C GLU A 111 30.76 13.87 38.48
N LYS A 112 30.85 15.02 37.80
CA LYS A 112 31.70 16.13 38.24
C LYS A 112 31.19 16.74 39.55
N GLU A 113 29.88 16.76 39.77
CA GLU A 113 29.29 17.23 41.01
C GLU A 113 29.59 16.29 42.18
N ASN A 114 29.44 14.98 41.98
CA ASN A 114 29.81 13.96 42.96
C ASN A 114 31.31 14.04 43.29
N ARG A 115 32.17 14.13 42.27
CA ARG A 115 33.61 14.31 42.44
C ARG A 115 33.93 15.56 43.27
N ALA A 116 33.22 16.67 43.04
CA ALA A 116 33.40 17.88 43.82
C ALA A 116 33.03 17.70 45.30
N GLN A 117 32.02 16.89 45.61
CA GLN A 117 31.62 16.58 46.99
C GLN A 117 32.70 15.78 47.72
N GLU A 118 33.38 14.87 47.01
CA GLU A 118 34.46 14.04 47.55
C GLU A 118 35.80 14.80 47.69
N ARG A 119 35.94 15.99 47.07
CA ARG A 119 37.17 16.79 47.18
C ARG A 119 37.32 17.44 48.56
N TYR A 120 38.42 17.09 49.22
CA TYR A 120 38.88 17.82 50.41
C TYR A 120 39.36 19.24 50.09
N SER A 121 40.14 19.41 49.02
CA SER A 121 40.67 20.72 48.63
C SER A 121 39.56 21.63 48.07
N ARG A 122 39.45 22.84 48.64
CA ARG A 122 38.51 23.87 48.20
C ARG A 122 38.70 24.24 46.72
N SER A 123 39.93 24.43 46.27
CA SER A 123 40.20 24.83 44.88
C SER A 123 39.82 23.74 43.88
N LEU A 124 40.06 22.47 44.23
CA LEU A 124 39.63 21.34 43.40
C LEU A 124 38.11 21.22 43.35
N ARG A 125 37.43 21.39 44.50
CA ARG A 125 35.96 21.40 44.56
C ARG A 125 35.34 22.51 43.72
N GLU A 126 35.89 23.71 43.77
CA GLU A 126 35.42 24.84 42.95
C GLU A 126 35.63 24.59 41.45
N ARG A 127 36.77 24.00 41.08
CA ARG A 127 37.05 23.59 39.69
C ARG A 127 36.03 22.55 39.19
N ASP A 128 35.78 21.49 39.98
CA ASP A 128 34.86 20.42 39.62
C ASP A 128 33.41 20.95 39.55
N ARG A 129 32.99 21.83 40.46
CA ARG A 129 31.68 22.53 40.39
C ARG A 129 31.53 23.41 39.16
N LYS A 130 32.57 24.17 38.80
CA LYS A 130 32.56 24.99 37.58
C LYS A 130 32.41 24.12 36.33
N ALA A 131 33.11 22.99 36.30
CA ALA A 131 33.02 22.04 35.21
C ALA A 131 31.62 21.38 35.14
N ALA A 132 31.02 21.00 36.28
CA ALA A 132 29.65 20.49 36.34
C ALA A 132 28.62 21.51 35.81
N ARG A 133 28.77 22.79 36.18
CA ARG A 133 27.93 23.87 35.62
C ARG A 133 28.07 23.98 34.11
N ALA A 134 29.30 23.99 33.59
CA ALA A 134 29.53 24.05 32.15
C ALA A 134 28.89 22.89 31.38
N MET A 135 28.88 21.67 31.95
CA MET A 135 28.19 20.53 31.34
C MET A 135 26.66 20.70 31.35
N ARG A 136 26.08 21.24 32.43
CA ARG A 136 24.65 21.56 32.49
C ARG A 136 24.25 22.65 31.51
N ASP A 137 25.08 23.68 31.37
CA ASP A 137 24.84 24.78 30.44
C ASP A 137 24.83 24.24 29.00
N ARG A 138 25.78 23.36 28.64
CA ARG A 138 25.80 22.67 27.34
C ARG A 138 24.59 21.77 27.13
N HIS A 139 24.24 20.97 28.13
CA HIS A 139 23.03 20.15 28.08
C HIS A 139 21.80 21.01 27.81
N PHE A 140 21.67 22.15 28.51
CA PHE A 140 20.56 23.06 28.30
C PHE A 140 20.56 23.66 26.89
N SER A 141 21.68 24.26 26.45
CA SER A 141 21.75 24.95 25.16
C SER A 141 21.63 24.01 23.96
N GLU A 142 22.25 22.84 24.00
CA GLU A 142 22.31 21.92 22.85
C GLU A 142 21.11 20.98 22.79
N CYS A 143 20.53 20.61 23.94
CA CYS A 143 19.41 19.67 24.00
C CYS A 143 18.04 20.36 24.02
N PHE A 144 17.95 21.57 24.58
CA PHE A 144 16.69 22.30 24.74
C PHE A 144 16.68 23.69 24.07
N GLY A 145 17.83 24.20 23.61
CA GLY A 145 17.94 25.54 23.03
C GLY A 145 17.63 25.65 21.53
N SER A 146 17.31 24.55 20.85
CA SER A 146 16.96 24.54 19.43
C SER A 146 15.42 24.55 19.28
N PHE A 147 14.83 25.73 19.09
CA PHE A 147 13.42 25.92 18.70
C PHE A 147 13.34 26.46 17.28
#